data_AF-A0A932G805-F1
#
_entry.id   AF-A0A932G805-F1
#
_cell.length_a   1.000
_cell.length_b   1.000
_cell.length_c   1.000
_cell.angle_alpha   90.00
_cell.angle_beta   90.00
_cell.angle_gamma   90.00
#
_symmetry.space_group_name_H-M   'P 1'
#
loop_
_entity.id
_entity.type
_entity.pdbx_description
1 polymer ?
#
loop_
_entity_poly.entity_id
_entity_poly.type
_entity_poly.pdbx_seq_one_letter_code
_entity_poly.pdbx_strand_id
1 'polypeptide(L)'
;MQKRGKKRDNWRKEWREQCRRQMARPLRNRMLYGFARTYKPVLDDAPYRIFATMADYRAWCEDNLPRYLGYRRVPTKPPRRR
;
A
#
# COMPACT_ATOMS: atom_id res chain seq x y z
N MET A 1 40.02 -2.08 4.92
CA MET A 1 39.38 -2.96 3.90
C MET A 1 38.01 -3.41 4.41
N GLN A 2 36.92 -2.83 3.90
CA GLN A 2 35.56 -3.23 4.27
C GLN A 2 35.23 -4.59 3.63
N LYS A 3 35.05 -5.62 4.44
CA LYS A 3 34.50 -6.91 4.00
C LYS A 3 33.05 -6.67 3.61
N ARG A 4 32.78 -6.49 2.31
CA ARG A 4 31.41 -6.51 1.74
C ARG A 4 30.80 -7.87 2.10
N GLY A 5 29.96 -7.87 3.13
CA GLY A 5 29.23 -9.05 3.59
C GLY A 5 28.48 -9.71 2.43
N LYS A 6 28.53 -11.05 2.42
CA LYS A 6 27.89 -11.95 1.45
C LYS A 6 26.59 -11.36 0.91
N LYS A 7 26.61 -11.08 -0.40
CA LYS A 7 25.48 -10.59 -1.18
C LYS A 7 24.29 -11.56 -1.05
N ARG A 8 23.11 -10.98 -1.21
CA ARG A 8 21.75 -11.54 -1.18
C ARG A 8 21.53 -12.71 -2.16
N ASP A 9 22.20 -13.84 -1.97
CA ASP A 9 22.25 -14.89 -3.00
C ASP A 9 20.92 -15.65 -3.17
N ASN A 10 19.91 -15.43 -2.32
CA ASN A 10 18.60 -16.01 -2.60
C ASN A 10 17.37 -15.28 -2.02
N TRP A 11 17.35 -13.95 -2.08
CA TRP A 11 16.22 -13.16 -1.54
C TRP A 11 14.85 -13.60 -2.10
N ARG A 12 14.79 -14.06 -3.36
CA ARG A 12 13.55 -14.56 -3.97
C ARG A 12 13.07 -15.86 -3.33
N LYS A 13 13.97 -16.81 -3.03
CA LYS A 13 13.60 -18.06 -2.34
C LYS A 13 13.20 -17.78 -0.90
N GLU A 14 13.95 -16.92 -0.21
CA GLU A 14 13.63 -16.49 1.15
C GLU A 14 12.27 -15.79 1.25
N TRP A 15 11.99 -14.90 0.30
CA TRP A 15 10.70 -14.22 0.19
C TRP A 15 9.56 -15.20 -0.08
N ARG A 16 9.71 -16.11 -1.05
CA ARG A 16 8.70 -17.15 -1.32
C ARG A 16 8.45 -18.02 -0.09
N GLU A 17 9.51 -18.39 0.62
CA GLU A 17 9.40 -19.19 1.83
C GLU A 17 8.75 -18.42 2.98
N GLN A 18 9.02 -17.12 3.10
CA GLN A 18 8.28 -16.25 4.01
C GLN A 18 6.79 -16.22 3.67
N CYS A 19 6.42 -16.07 2.40
CA CYS A 19 5.01 -16.09 1.97
C CYS A 19 4.33 -17.42 2.34
N ARG A 20 4.96 -18.56 2.07
CA ARG A 20 4.43 -19.89 2.46
C ARG A 20 4.21 -20.00 3.96
N ARG A 21 5.18 -19.57 4.78
CA ARG A 21 5.06 -19.58 6.25
C ARG A 21 3.92 -18.70 6.74
N GLN A 22 3.69 -17.52 6.14
CA GLN A 22 2.54 -16.67 6.47
C GLN A 22 1.21 -17.36 6.14
N MET A 23 1.14 -18.04 4.98
CA MET A 23 -0.02 -18.81 4.54
C MET A 23 -0.25 -20.10 5.33
N ALA A 24 0.73 -20.59 6.09
CA ALA A 24 0.59 -21.74 6.97
C ALA A 24 0.13 -21.37 8.40
N ARG A 25 0.07 -20.07 8.75
CA ARG A 25 -0.30 -19.64 10.10
C ARG A 25 -1.75 -20.04 10.44
N PRO A 26 -2.04 -20.43 11.69
CA PRO A 26 -3.42 -20.60 12.16
C PRO A 26 -4.27 -19.35 11.92
N LEU A 27 -5.56 -19.52 11.62
CA LEU A 27 -6.48 -18.41 11.30
C LEU A 27 -6.46 -17.33 12.38
N ARG A 28 -6.50 -17.73 13.65
CA ARG A 28 -6.42 -16.82 14.80
C ARG A 28 -5.18 -15.90 14.73
N ASN A 29 -4.03 -16.44 14.37
CA ASN A 29 -2.80 -15.66 14.26
C ASN A 29 -2.83 -14.71 13.05
N ARG A 30 -3.52 -15.07 11.96
CA ARG A 30 -3.71 -14.16 10.83
C ARG A 30 -4.63 -13.00 11.19
N MET A 31 -5.68 -13.25 11.96
CA MET A 31 -6.57 -12.19 12.45
C MET A 31 -5.84 -11.26 13.44
N LEU A 32 -5.04 -11.82 14.35
CA LEU A 32 -4.33 -11.01 15.34
C LEU A 32 -3.19 -10.17 14.75
N TYR A 33 -2.46 -10.69 13.77
CA TYR A 33 -1.23 -10.07 13.27
C TYR A 33 -1.27 -9.64 11.79
N GLY A 34 -2.36 -9.94 11.08
CA GLY A 34 -2.52 -9.60 9.66
C GLY A 34 -3.04 -8.19 9.41
N PHE A 35 -3.66 -7.57 10.40
CA PHE A 35 -4.14 -6.20 10.31
C PHE A 35 -3.15 -5.25 10.97
N ALA A 36 -2.66 -4.28 10.21
CA ALA A 36 -1.91 -3.16 10.74
C ALA A 36 -2.87 -1.98 10.90
N ARG A 37 -3.07 -1.52 12.15
CA ARG A 37 -3.74 -0.24 12.38
C ARG A 37 -2.72 0.86 12.12
N THR A 38 -2.99 1.69 11.13
CA THR A 38 -2.15 2.82 10.76
C THR A 38 -3.04 4.00 10.52
N TYR A 39 -2.66 5.14 11.11
CA TYR A 39 -3.35 6.40 10.88
C TYR A 39 -3.22 6.81 9.41
N LYS A 40 -4.34 7.08 8.77
CA LYS A 40 -4.44 7.59 7.40
C LYS A 40 -4.78 9.08 7.50
N PRO A 41 -3.80 9.98 7.26
CA PRO A 41 -4.01 11.41 7.35
C PRO A 41 -5.21 11.86 6.52
N VAL A 42 -5.97 12.81 7.04
CA VAL A 42 -7.23 13.30 6.48
C VAL A 42 -8.36 12.27 6.53
N LEU A 43 -8.16 11.04 6.05
CA LEU A 43 -9.22 10.02 6.03
C LEU A 43 -9.74 9.71 7.43
N ASP A 44 -8.84 9.47 8.39
CA ASP A 44 -9.20 9.09 9.75
C ASP A 44 -9.61 10.29 10.63
N ASP A 45 -9.50 11.53 10.14
CA ASP A 45 -9.78 12.75 10.92
C ASP A 45 -11.28 13.07 11.03
N ALA A 46 -12.12 12.37 10.28
CA ALA A 46 -13.57 12.49 10.37
C ALA A 46 -14.23 11.12 10.18
N PRO A 47 -15.36 10.85 10.88
CA PRO A 47 -16.01 9.55 10.84
C PRO A 47 -16.59 9.21 9.45
N TYR A 48 -17.05 10.22 8.71
CA TYR A 48 -17.56 10.06 7.35
C TYR A 48 -17.46 11.37 6.56
N ARG A 49 -17.56 11.25 5.24
CA ARG A 49 -17.67 12.36 4.29
C ARG A 49 -18.68 11.99 3.22
N ILE A 50 -19.49 12.96 2.79
CA ILE A 50 -20.54 12.78 1.81
C ILE A 50 -20.31 13.79 0.69
N PHE A 51 -20.44 13.34 -0.55
CA PHE A 51 -20.30 14.16 -1.74
C PHE A 51 -21.56 14.04 -2.58
N ALA A 52 -22.02 15.15 -3.17
CA ALA A 52 -23.19 15.15 -4.04
C ALA A 52 -22.89 14.41 -5.36
N THR A 53 -21.66 14.50 -5.86
CA THR A 53 -21.25 13.84 -7.10
C THR A 53 -19.88 13.16 -6.98
N MET A 54 -19.59 12.28 -7.95
CA MET A 54 -18.23 11.74 -8.12
C MET A 54 -17.20 12.74 -8.61
N ALA A 55 -17.63 13.87 -9.19
CA ALA A 55 -16.71 14.93 -9.55
C ALA A 55 -16.18 15.62 -8.29
N ASP A 56 -17.08 15.95 -7.36
CA ASP A 56 -16.75 16.60 -6.08
C ASP A 56 -15.82 15.72 -5.23
N TYR A 57 -16.14 14.42 -5.13
CA TYR A 57 -15.28 13.45 -4.44
C TYR A 57 -13.86 13.43 -5.02
N ARG A 58 -13.72 13.37 -6.35
CA ARG A 58 -12.41 13.33 -7.00
C ARG A 58 -11.63 14.62 -6.83
N ALA A 59 -12.29 15.77 -6.96
CA ALA A 59 -11.65 17.08 -6.72
C ALA A 59 -11.14 17.17 -5.28
N TRP A 60 -11.97 16.79 -4.31
CA TRP A 60 -11.57 16.76 -2.91
C TRP A 60 -10.38 15.82 -2.65
N CYS A 61 -10.34 14.65 -3.27
CA CYS A 61 -9.19 13.74 -3.17
C CYS A 61 -7.89 14.34 -3.73
N GLU A 62 -7.96 15.12 -4.81
CA GLU A 62 -6.79 15.82 -5.37
C GLU A 62 -6.27 16.90 -4.43
N ASP A 63 -7.15 17.64 -3.78
CA ASP A 63 -6.73 18.79 -2.97
C ASP A 63 -6.28 18.36 -1.56
N ASN A 64 -6.93 17.35 -0.98
CA ASN A 64 -6.81 17.05 0.45
C ASN A 64 -5.98 15.79 0.75
N LEU A 65 -5.98 14.77 -0.11
CA LEU A 65 -5.35 13.49 0.24
C LEU A 65 -3.88 13.44 -0.17
N PRO A 66 -2.99 12.89 0.69
CA PRO A 66 -1.62 12.60 0.31
C PRO A 66 -1.52 11.65 -0.90
N ARG A 67 -0.60 11.95 -1.83
CA ARG A 67 -0.48 11.20 -3.10
C ARG A 67 -0.18 9.72 -2.91
N TYR A 68 0.55 9.34 -1.87
CA TYR A 68 0.91 7.95 -1.59
C TYR A 68 -0.30 7.07 -1.22
N LEU A 69 -1.44 7.67 -0.84
CA LEU A 69 -2.67 6.92 -0.54
C LEU A 69 -3.38 6.41 -1.80
N GLY A 70 -3.02 6.90 -3.00
CA GLY A 70 -3.53 6.36 -4.27
C GLY A 70 -4.94 6.79 -4.68
N TYR A 71 -5.56 7.73 -3.96
CA TYR A 71 -6.90 8.27 -4.31
C TYR A 71 -6.87 9.34 -5.40
N ARG A 72 -5.70 9.93 -5.65
CA ARG A 72 -5.50 10.88 -6.74
C ARG A 72 -5.51 10.15 -8.08
N ARG A 73 -5.91 10.86 -9.13
CA ARG A 73 -5.91 10.38 -10.51
C ARG A 73 -4.50 9.96 -10.89
N VAL A 74 -4.41 8.78 -11.49
CA VAL A 74 -3.16 8.30 -12.07
C VAL A 74 -2.84 9.20 -13.27
N PRO A 75 -1.61 9.75 -13.36
CA PRO A 75 -1.20 10.48 -14.55
C PRO A 75 -1.32 9.54 -15.76
N THR A 76 -1.92 10.04 -16.84
CA THR A 76 -2.09 9.26 -18.06
C THR A 76 -0.72 8.79 -18.54
N LYS A 77 -0.60 7.48 -18.79
CA LYS A 77 0.65 6.94 -19.35
C LYS A 77 0.87 7.59 -20.71
N PRO A 78 2.08 8.08 -21.03
CA PRO A 78 2.35 8.58 -22.37
C PRO A 78 2.06 7.48 -23.41
N PRO A 79 1.61 7.87 -24.62
CA PRO A 79 1.36 6.91 -25.68
C PRO A 79 2.61 6.07 -25.92
N ARG A 80 2.45 4.75 -26.10
CA ARG A 80 3.56 3.89 -26.52
C ARG A 80 3.99 4.38 -27.90
N ARG A 81 5.24 4.83 -28.04
CA ARG A 81 5.84 5.09 -29.35
C ARG A 81 5.75 3.78 -30.13
N ARG A 82 5.13 3.83 -31.31
CA ARG A 82 5.11 2.71 -32.27
C ARG A 82 6.49 2.55 -32.90
#